data_AF-A0A8T5A584-F1
#
_entry.id   AF-A0A8T5A584-F1
#
_cell.length_a   1.000
_cell.length_b   1.000
_cell.length_c   1.000
_cell.angle_alpha   90.00
_cell.angle_beta   90.00
_cell.angle_gamma   90.00
#
_symmetry.space_group_name_H-M   'P 1'
#
loop_
_entity.id
_entity.type
_entity.pdbx_description
1 polymer ?
#
loop_
_entity_poly.entity_id
_entity_poly.type
_entity_poly.pdbx_seq_one_letter_code
_entity_poly.pdbx_strand_id
1 'polypeptide(L)'
;MKRNHFIVKKEGEVKEIVADDIDSIICCSSGVAFSASALALAVQNNIQVVFTRYSGWPYAILMPASITCSVRARREQFTAYSDERGFILAKRFFLGSSAKN
;
A
#
# COMPACT_ATOMS: atom_id res chain seq x y z
N MET A 1 7.61 -26.05 -5.11
CA MET A 1 7.00 -25.12 -6.09
C MET A 1 6.44 -23.93 -5.35
N LYS A 2 7.05 -22.74 -5.42
CA LYS A 2 6.45 -21.51 -4.89
C LYS A 2 5.29 -21.15 -5.83
N ARG A 3 4.05 -21.17 -5.34
CA ARG A 3 2.90 -20.66 -6.09
C ARG A 3 3.00 -19.13 -6.12
N ASN A 4 3.32 -18.53 -7.26
CA ASN A 4 3.43 -17.07 -7.45
C ASN A 4 2.10 -16.42 -7.89
N HIS A 5 0.98 -17.06 -7.59
CA HIS A 5 -0.33 -16.59 -7.99
C HIS A 5 -1.24 -16.48 -6.77
N PHE A 6 -2.07 -15.46 -6.76
CA PHE A 6 -3.19 -15.32 -5.84
C PHE A 6 -4.40 -16.03 -6.41
N ILE A 7 -5.12 -16.74 -5.54
CA ILE A 7 -6.39 -17.37 -5.88
C ILE A 7 -7.50 -16.58 -5.20
N VAL A 8 -8.36 -15.95 -5.99
CA VAL A 8 -9.53 -15.22 -5.51
C VAL A 8 -10.76 -16.09 -5.74
N LYS A 9 -11.51 -16.37 -4.67
CA LYS A 9 -12.73 -17.18 -4.71
C LYS A 9 -13.94 -16.36 -4.34
N LYS A 10 -15.00 -16.42 -5.16
CA LYS A 10 -16.28 -15.78 -4.87
C LYS A 10 -17.40 -16.60 -5.50
N GLU A 11 -18.38 -17.05 -4.70
CA GLU A 11 -19.63 -17.68 -5.18
C GLU A 11 -19.44 -18.79 -6.25
N GLY A 12 -18.40 -19.62 -6.10
CA GLY A 12 -18.08 -20.70 -7.04
C GLY A 12 -17.16 -20.29 -8.20
N GLU A 13 -16.93 -19.00 -8.41
CA GLU A 13 -15.89 -18.50 -9.30
C GLU A 13 -14.51 -18.57 -8.64
N VAL A 14 -13.53 -19.00 -9.43
CA VAL A 14 -12.11 -19.02 -9.03
C VAL A 14 -11.32 -18.25 -10.09
N LYS A 15 -10.60 -17.22 -9.65
CA LYS A 15 -9.67 -16.46 -10.49
C LYS A 15 -8.26 -16.61 -9.97
N GLU A 16 -7.33 -16.78 -10.90
CA GLU A 16 -5.90 -16.84 -10.61
C GLU A 16 -5.23 -15.60 -11.19
N ILE A 17 -4.43 -14.91 -10.37
CA ILE A 17 -3.75 -13.66 -10.74
C ILE A 17 -2.28 -13.78 -10.36
N VAL A 18 -1.38 -13.56 -11.32
CA VAL A 18 0.07 -13.57 -11.08
C VAL A 18 0.43 -12.43 -10.13
N ALA A 19 1.28 -12.68 -9.14
CA ALA A 19 1.68 -11.65 -8.17
C ALA A 19 2.38 -10.45 -8.83
N ASP A 20 3.15 -10.70 -9.88
CA ASP A 20 3.93 -9.68 -10.60
C ASP A 20 3.04 -8.64 -11.31
N ASP A 21 1.77 -8.98 -11.58
CA ASP A 21 0.79 -8.09 -12.21
C ASP A 21 -0.01 -7.27 -11.19
N ILE A 22 0.29 -7.38 -9.89
CA ILE A 22 -0.48 -6.75 -8.81
C ILE A 22 0.33 -5.64 -8.16
N ASP A 23 -0.13 -4.39 -8.34
CA ASP A 23 0.45 -3.24 -7.65
C ASP A 23 0.05 -3.20 -6.16
N SER A 24 -1.22 -3.45 -5.87
CA SER A 24 -1.76 -3.45 -4.51
C SER A 24 -3.04 -4.26 -4.39
N ILE A 25 -3.34 -4.71 -3.17
CA ILE A 25 -4.59 -5.39 -2.83
C ILE A 25 -5.41 -4.50 -1.90
N ILE A 26 -6.67 -4.26 -2.24
CA ILE A 26 -7.59 -3.46 -1.42
C ILE A 26 -8.75 -4.35 -0.98
N CYS A 27 -8.83 -4.58 0.32
CA CYS A 27 -9.93 -5.30 0.97
C CYS A 27 -11.05 -4.32 1.34
N CYS A 28 -12.11 -4.31 0.54
CA CYS A 28 -13.25 -3.38 0.69
C CYS A 28 -14.44 -3.94 1.48
N SER A 29 -14.37 -5.18 1.98
CA SER A 29 -15.50 -5.83 2.64
C SER A 29 -15.04 -6.69 3.81
N SER A 30 -15.84 -6.71 4.88
CA SER A 30 -15.60 -7.51 6.08
C SER A 30 -15.77 -9.01 5.86
N GLY A 31 -16.41 -9.44 4.76
CA GLY A 31 -16.59 -10.85 4.41
C GLY A 31 -15.39 -11.50 3.72
N VAL A 32 -14.32 -10.74 3.46
CA VAL A 32 -13.12 -11.25 2.78
C VAL A 32 -12.19 -11.91 3.80
N ALA A 33 -11.76 -13.13 3.50
CA ALA A 33 -10.77 -13.85 4.28
C ALA A 33 -9.46 -13.97 3.50
N PHE A 34 -8.34 -13.82 4.20
CA PHE A 34 -7.01 -14.05 3.67
C PHE A 34 -6.36 -15.25 4.36
N SER A 35 -5.69 -16.11 3.60
CA SER A 35 -4.77 -17.08 4.20
C SER A 35 -3.49 -16.39 4.62
N ALA A 36 -2.83 -16.92 5.66
CA ALA A 36 -1.50 -16.44 6.06
C ALA A 36 -0.48 -16.53 4.90
N SER A 37 -0.58 -17.56 4.05
CA SER A 37 0.28 -17.72 2.87
C SER A 37 0.04 -16.67 1.80
N ALA A 38 -1.20 -16.21 1.61
CA ALA A 38 -1.50 -15.12 0.68
C ALA A 38 -0.90 -13.80 1.18
N LEU A 39 -1.05 -13.48 2.46
CA LEU A 39 -0.43 -12.29 3.04
C LEU A 39 1.11 -12.36 2.98
N ALA A 40 1.70 -13.53 3.25
CA ALA A 40 3.13 -13.73 3.12
C ALA A 40 3.63 -13.56 1.67
N LEU A 41 2.88 -14.04 0.68
CA LEU A 41 3.19 -13.84 -0.74
C LEU A 41 3.12 -12.36 -1.12
N ALA A 42 2.12 -11.63 -0.61
CA ALA A 42 2.01 -10.19 -0.83
C ALA A 42 3.24 -9.45 -0.29
N VAL A 43 3.66 -9.77 0.95
CA VAL A 43 4.87 -9.17 1.54
C VAL A 43 6.13 -9.51 0.74
N GLN A 44 6.28 -10.76 0.29
CA GLN A 44 7.46 -11.19 -0.47
C GLN A 44 7.59 -10.48 -1.83
N ASN A 45 6.45 -10.15 -2.47
CA ASN A 45 6.40 -9.47 -3.75
C ASN A 45 6.24 -7.94 -3.63
N ASN A 46 6.47 -7.36 -2.45
CA ASN A 46 6.30 -5.93 -2.18
C ASN A 46 4.89 -5.38 -2.47
N ILE A 47 3.86 -6.22 -2.35
CA ILE A 47 2.47 -5.86 -2.57
C ILE A 47 1.87 -5.39 -1.24
N GLN A 48 1.41 -4.14 -1.19
CA GLN A 48 0.68 -3.63 -0.04
C GLN A 48 -0.75 -4.20 -0.01
N VAL A 49 -1.24 -4.54 1.19
CA VAL A 49 -2.63 -4.90 1.42
C VAL A 49 -3.29 -3.82 2.28
N VAL A 50 -4.27 -3.13 1.71
CA VAL A 50 -5.04 -2.07 2.38
C VAL A 50 -6.37 -2.64 2.83
N PHE A 51 -6.72 -2.45 4.09
CA PHE A 51 -8.03 -2.81 4.63
C PHE A 51 -8.88 -1.56 4.81
N THR A 52 -10.04 -1.53 4.15
CA THR A 52 -10.95 -0.39 4.19
C THR A 52 -12.28 -0.77 4.80
N ARG A 53 -12.96 0.22 5.40
CA ARG A 53 -14.35 0.10 5.82
C ARG A 53 -15.26 0.18 4.59
N TYR A 54 -16.53 -0.15 4.77
CA TYR A 54 -17.56 0.02 3.73
C TYR A 54 -17.61 1.45 3.16
N SER A 55 -17.26 2.47 3.96
CA SER A 55 -17.15 3.87 3.52
C SER A 55 -15.96 4.15 2.59
N GLY A 56 -15.11 3.16 2.31
CA GLY A 56 -13.83 3.33 1.62
C GLY A 56 -12.70 3.84 2.51
N TRP A 57 -12.97 4.16 3.79
CA TRP A 57 -11.93 4.67 4.70
C TRP A 57 -10.94 3.57 5.10
N PRO A 58 -9.63 3.74 4.86
CA PRO A 58 -8.63 2.75 5.26
C PRO A 58 -8.49 2.73 6.79
N TYR A 59 -8.58 1.54 7.38
CA TYR A 59 -8.40 1.35 8.83
C TYR A 59 -7.12 0.58 9.19
N ALA A 60 -6.54 -0.17 8.23
CA ALA A 60 -5.27 -0.84 8.42
C ALA A 60 -4.53 -1.02 7.09
N ILE A 61 -3.21 -1.13 7.17
CA ILE A 61 -2.36 -1.47 6.04
C ILE A 61 -1.36 -2.54 6.51
N LEU A 62 -1.24 -3.60 5.72
CA LEU A 62 -0.13 -4.53 5.80
C LEU A 62 0.83 -4.20 4.66
N MET A 63 2.08 -3.90 5.02
CA MET A 63 3.14 -3.59 4.08
C MET A 63 4.46 -4.25 4.51
N PRO A 64 5.31 -4.66 3.56
CA PRO A 64 6.66 -5.13 3.86
C PRO A 64 7.44 -4.11 4.68
N ALA A 65 8.15 -4.57 5.72
CA ALA A 65 9.07 -3.71 6.47
C ALA A 65 10.18 -3.11 5.57
N SER A 66 10.55 -3.81 4.50
CA SER A 66 11.53 -3.39 3.49
C SER A 66 11.06 -2.21 2.62
N ILE A 67 9.75 -1.96 2.51
CA ILE A 67 9.22 -0.79 1.78
C ILE A 67 9.50 0.52 2.53
N THR A 68 9.87 0.46 3.81
CA THR A 68 10.19 1.67 4.54
C THR A 68 11.45 2.35 3.98
N CYS A 69 11.38 3.67 3.79
CA CYS A 69 12.49 4.51 3.31
C CYS A 69 13.78 4.20 4.07
N SER A 70 14.93 4.41 3.40
CA SER A 70 16.23 4.29 4.07
C SER A 70 16.26 5.12 5.35
N VAL A 71 16.99 4.63 6.37
CA VAL A 71 17.15 5.34 7.65
C VAL A 71 17.61 6.78 7.43
N ARG A 72 18.46 7.01 6.42
CA ARG A 72 18.91 8.34 6.00
C ARG A 72 17.75 9.22 5.52
N ALA A 73 16.92 8.73 4.60
CA ALA A 73 15.77 9.50 4.09
C ALA A 73 14.78 9.85 5.21
N ARG A 74 14.53 8.92 6.15
CA ARG A 74 13.65 9.19 7.30
C ARG A 74 14.23 10.27 8.23
N ARG A 75 15.55 10.25 8.48
CA ARG A 75 16.21 11.31 9.28
C ARG A 75 16.07 12.68 8.61
N GLU A 76 16.31 12.75 7.30
CA GLU A 76 16.15 14.01 6.56
C GLU A 76 14.70 14.52 6.56
N GLN A 77 13.70 13.63 6.47
CA GLN A 77 12.28 14.00 6.60
C GLN A 77 11.98 14.61 7.97
N PHE A 78 12.56 14.07 9.05
CA PHE A 78 12.40 14.65 10.39
C PHE A 78 13.09 16.01 10.52
N THR A 79 14.31 16.14 10.01
CA THR A 79 15.02 17.43 10.06
C THR A 79 14.30 18.49 9.22
N ALA A 80 13.83 18.14 8.03
CA ALA A 80 13.08 19.03 7.14
C ALA A 80 11.79 19.58 7.75
N TYR A 81 11.22 18.90 8.74
CA TYR A 81 10.05 19.39 9.47
C TYR A 81 10.35 20.66 10.29
N SER A 82 11.61 20.87 10.69
CA SER A 82 12.03 21.98 11.54
C SER A 82 12.93 23.00 10.82
N ASP A 83 13.11 22.87 9.51
CA ASP A 83 13.90 23.81 8.71
C ASP A 83 13.16 24.31 7.46
N GLU A 84 13.83 25.16 6.68
CA GLU A 84 13.28 25.83 5.49
C GLU A 84 12.72 24.88 4.43
N ARG A 85 13.21 23.63 4.38
CA ARG A 85 12.76 22.64 3.39
C ARG A 85 11.30 22.29 3.59
N GLY A 86 10.83 22.22 4.84
CA GLY A 86 9.43 21.98 5.17
C GLY A 86 8.51 23.06 4.60
N PHE A 87 8.90 24.34 4.74
CA PHE A 87 8.16 25.46 4.17
C PHE A 87 8.14 25.42 2.64
N ILE A 88 9.29 25.15 2.02
CA ILE A 88 9.40 25.03 0.56
C ILE A 88 8.49 23.91 0.05
N LEU A 89 8.50 22.73 0.69
CA LEU A 89 7.64 21.60 0.32
C LEU A 89 6.15 21.94 0.45
N ALA A 90 5.74 22.55 1.57
CA ALA A 90 4.35 22.96 1.79
C ALA A 90 3.86 23.94 0.72
N LYS A 91 4.66 24.97 0.39
CA LYS A 91 4.35 25.92 -0.68
C LYS A 91 4.20 25.22 -2.02
N ARG A 92 5.09 24.28 -2.34
CA ARG A 92 5.04 23.52 -3.61
C ARG A 92 3.83 22.59 -3.68
N PHE A 93 3.44 21.94 -2.58
CA PHE A 93 2.22 21.12 -2.54
C PHE A 93 0.96 21.96 -2.77
N PHE A 94 0.86 23.14 -2.16
CA PHE A 94 -0.27 24.05 -2.37
C PHE A 94 -0.37 24.52 -3.83
N LEU A 95 0.76 24.93 -4.43
CA LEU A 95 0.82 25.35 -5.82
C LEU A 95 0.49 24.19 -6.78
N GLY A 96 1.04 23.00 -6.54
CA GLY A 96 0.77 21.82 -7.36
C GLY A 96 -0.68 21.32 -7.28
N SER A 97 -1.34 21.52 -6.14
CA SER A 97 -2.78 21.26 -5.98
C SER A 97 -3.63 22.28 -6.75
N SER A 98 -3.25 23.55 -6.71
CA SER A 98 -4.00 24.65 -7.34
C SER A 98 -3.83 24.73 -8.86
N ALA A 99 -2.78 24.13 -9.42
CA ALA A 99 -2.49 24.13 -10.87
C ALA A 99 -3.31 23.11 -11.68
N LYS A 100 -4.31 22.46 -11.07
CA LYS A 100 -5.19 21.46 -11.72
C LYS A 100 -6.59 22.00 -12.09
N ASN A 101 -6.76 23.32 -12.19
CA ASN A 101 -7.97 23.95 -12.73
C ASN A 101 -7.69 24.60 -14.09
#